data_AF-A0A139BP90-F1
#
_entry.id   AF-A0A139BP90-F1
#
_cell.length_a   1.000
_cell.length_b   1.000
_cell.length_c   1.000
_cell.angle_alpha   90.00
_cell.angle_beta   90.00
_cell.angle_gamma   90.00
#
_symmetry.space_group_name_H-M   'P 1'
#
loop_
_entity.id
_entity.type
_entity.pdbx_description
1 polymer ?
#
loop_
_entity_poly.entity_id
_entity_poly.type
_entity_poly.pdbx_seq_one_letter_code
_entity_poly.pdbx_strand_id
1 'polypeptide(L)'
;MSEGWSHTTVLLHEAVEALAIRQDGIYVDGTFGRGGHSAEILKRLGAGGRLIAMDMDLSAVAVGRQWSDGRFQIVHSSFAQLAEVLRERDVRKVDGILFDLGVSSPQLDEASRGFSFRFDAPLDMRMDTSGGMTAAQWLEKVDETFLAEVIRDYGEERFAKQIARAIVAARAIKPIHTTRQLVELVGKTVRTREAGQNPATRTFQAIRIYINRELEELARVLPECVTHLKTGGRLVVISFHSLEDRIVKQYMREMAEGDKLPRKVPIRASEVPQGKLKLIGRALRAGEAEVRTNLRARSAVMRVAERSDVA
;
A
#
# COMPACT_ATOMS: atom_id res chain seq x y z
N MET A 1 -28.40 5.91 -16.78
CA MET A 1 -27.65 7.07 -16.28
C MET A 1 -26.79 6.58 -15.13
N SER A 2 -25.61 6.04 -15.43
CA SER A 2 -24.67 5.59 -14.41
C SER A 2 -24.01 6.83 -13.81
N GLU A 3 -24.36 7.17 -12.56
CA GLU A 3 -23.61 8.15 -11.78
C GLU A 3 -22.17 7.65 -11.67
N GLY A 4 -21.28 8.23 -12.49
CA GLY A 4 -19.86 7.94 -12.46
C GLY A 4 -19.29 8.51 -11.17
N TRP A 5 -19.05 7.66 -10.19
CA TRP A 5 -18.17 7.99 -9.08
C TRP A 5 -16.80 8.23 -9.69
N SER A 6 -16.43 9.50 -9.88
CA SER A 6 -15.09 9.87 -10.32
C SER A 6 -14.10 9.38 -9.27
N HIS A 7 -13.14 8.55 -9.67
CA HIS A 7 -12.06 8.14 -8.80
C HIS A 7 -11.28 9.40 -8.35
N THR A 8 -11.39 9.75 -7.07
CA THR A 8 -10.62 10.83 -6.47
C THR A 8 -9.37 10.26 -5.82
N THR A 9 -8.22 10.60 -6.36
CA THR A 9 -6.91 10.20 -5.84
C THR A 9 -6.60 10.94 -4.55
N VAL A 10 -6.11 10.21 -3.55
CA VAL A 10 -5.86 10.74 -2.22
C VAL A 10 -4.54 11.49 -2.19
N LEU A 11 -4.50 12.66 -1.55
CA LEU A 11 -3.31 13.52 -1.44
C LEU A 11 -2.62 13.75 -2.80
N LEU A 12 -3.42 13.91 -3.85
CA LEU A 12 -2.93 13.94 -5.23
C LEU A 12 -1.86 15.01 -5.44
N HIS A 13 -2.18 16.26 -5.10
CA HIS A 13 -1.29 17.39 -5.37
C HIS A 13 -0.11 17.39 -4.40
N GLU A 14 -0.35 17.09 -3.12
CA GLU A 14 0.67 17.02 -2.07
C GLU A 14 1.72 15.96 -2.39
N ALA A 15 1.30 14.77 -2.84
CA ALA A 15 2.22 13.69 -3.18
C ALA A 15 3.06 14.02 -4.40
N VAL A 16 2.47 14.62 -5.44
CA VAL A 16 3.19 14.96 -6.67
C VAL A 16 4.10 16.19 -6.47
N GLU A 17 3.72 17.15 -5.64
CA GLU A 17 4.60 18.25 -5.21
C GLU A 17 5.79 17.72 -4.40
N ALA A 18 5.55 16.78 -3.48
CA ALA A 18 6.59 16.17 -2.67
C ALA A 18 7.63 15.39 -3.48
N LEU A 19 7.29 14.91 -4.69
CA LEU A 19 8.23 14.27 -5.61
C LEU A 19 9.27 15.24 -6.21
N ALA A 20 9.07 16.56 -6.08
CA ALA A 20 9.97 17.59 -6.59
C ALA A 20 10.38 17.32 -8.07
N ILE A 21 9.38 17.17 -8.93
CA ILE A 21 9.56 16.65 -10.28
C ILE A 21 10.49 17.52 -11.13
N ARG A 22 11.49 16.87 -11.74
CA ARG A 22 12.36 17.41 -12.78
C ARG A 22 11.85 16.95 -14.14
N GLN A 23 11.87 17.84 -15.13
CA GLN A 23 11.27 17.57 -16.43
C GLN A 23 11.92 16.40 -17.19
N ASP A 24 13.21 16.17 -16.98
CA ASP A 24 14.03 15.10 -17.56
C ASP A 24 14.26 13.92 -16.59
N GLY A 25 13.56 13.90 -15.47
CA GLY A 25 13.71 12.87 -14.44
C GLY A 25 13.01 11.56 -14.78
N ILE A 26 13.42 10.50 -14.07
CA ILE A 26 12.80 9.18 -14.13
C ILE A 26 12.05 8.94 -12.82
N TYR A 27 10.76 8.66 -12.90
CA TYR A 27 9.90 8.45 -11.74
C TYR A 27 9.26 7.06 -11.76
N VAL A 28 8.99 6.53 -10.58
CA VAL A 28 8.23 5.30 -10.39
C VAL A 28 6.93 5.61 -9.66
N ASP A 29 5.81 5.13 -10.21
CA ASP A 29 4.55 5.00 -9.49
C ASP A 29 4.33 3.49 -9.23
N GLY A 30 4.61 3.04 -8.01
CA GLY A 30 4.56 1.62 -7.69
C GLY A 30 3.16 1.05 -7.48
N THR A 31 2.12 1.89 -7.56
CA THR A 31 0.74 1.56 -7.20
C THR A 31 -0.21 2.30 -8.14
N PHE A 32 -0.06 2.05 -9.45
CA PHE A 32 -0.72 2.80 -10.51
C PHE A 32 -2.23 2.98 -10.27
N GLY A 33 -2.94 1.90 -9.91
CA GLY A 33 -4.36 1.86 -9.61
C GLY A 33 -5.23 2.29 -10.80
N ARG A 34 -5.59 3.58 -10.83
CA ARG A 34 -6.31 4.21 -11.95
C ARG A 34 -5.57 5.38 -12.58
N GLY A 35 -4.30 5.54 -12.24
CA GLY A 35 -3.36 6.48 -12.86
C GLY A 35 -3.52 7.92 -12.40
N GLY A 36 -4.15 8.19 -11.26
CA GLY A 36 -4.33 9.56 -10.79
C GLY A 36 -3.01 10.29 -10.54
N HIS A 37 -2.15 9.73 -9.68
CA HIS A 37 -0.81 10.27 -9.45
C HIS A 37 0.04 10.22 -10.72
N SER A 38 0.04 9.08 -11.43
CA SER A 38 0.74 8.94 -12.71
C SER A 38 0.39 10.03 -13.74
N ALA A 39 -0.88 10.38 -13.91
CA ALA A 39 -1.32 11.40 -14.84
C ALA A 39 -0.81 12.79 -14.43
N GLU A 40 -0.86 13.09 -13.14
CA GLU A 40 -0.36 14.36 -12.60
C GLU A 40 1.17 14.46 -12.64
N ILE A 41 1.89 13.35 -12.50
CA ILE A 41 3.34 13.26 -12.74
C ILE A 41 3.66 13.55 -14.21
N LEU A 42 2.98 12.89 -15.16
CA LEU A 42 3.22 13.07 -16.60
C LEU A 42 2.99 14.51 -17.08
N LYS A 43 2.05 15.25 -16.48
CA LYS A 43 1.84 16.68 -16.77
C LYS A 43 3.05 17.54 -16.43
N ARG A 44 3.85 17.14 -15.44
CA ARG A 44 5.03 17.89 -14.96
C ARG A 44 6.33 17.42 -15.62
N LEU A 45 6.34 16.24 -16.23
CA LEU A 45 7.47 15.76 -17.01
C LEU A 45 7.57 16.50 -18.35
N GLY A 46 8.79 16.71 -18.82
CA GLY A 46 9.10 17.16 -20.17
C GLY A 46 9.26 15.99 -21.14
N ALA A 47 9.73 16.26 -22.36
CA ALA A 47 9.93 15.24 -23.40
C ALA A 47 11.01 14.20 -23.07
N GLY A 48 12.01 14.58 -22.26
CA GLY A 48 13.08 13.67 -21.80
C GLY A 48 12.75 12.90 -20.52
N GLY A 49 11.61 13.17 -19.89
CA GLY A 49 11.18 12.51 -18.67
C GLY A 49 10.66 11.09 -18.93
N ARG A 50 10.66 10.25 -17.88
CA ARG A 50 10.14 8.88 -17.95
C ARG A 50 9.34 8.55 -16.70
N LEU A 51 8.20 7.88 -16.88
CA LEU A 51 7.38 7.34 -15.79
C LEU A 51 7.22 5.84 -15.96
N ILE A 52 7.67 5.08 -14.95
CA ILE A 52 7.49 3.63 -14.86
C ILE A 52 6.43 3.37 -13.80
N ALA A 53 5.25 2.94 -14.24
CA ALA A 53 4.15 2.57 -13.37
C ALA A 53 4.11 1.04 -13.17
N MET A 54 3.72 0.60 -11.98
CA MET A 54 3.60 -0.79 -11.60
C MET A 54 2.24 -1.03 -10.96
N ASP A 55 1.65 -2.19 -11.21
CA ASP A 55 0.48 -2.68 -10.47
C ASP A 55 0.38 -4.20 -10.55
N MET A 56 -0.16 -4.80 -9.49
CA MET A 56 -0.48 -6.23 -9.43
C MET A 56 -1.87 -6.54 -10.00
N ASP A 57 -2.74 -5.54 -10.09
CA ASP A 57 -4.09 -5.72 -10.58
C ASP A 57 -4.12 -5.65 -12.11
N LEU A 58 -4.42 -6.77 -12.76
CA LEU A 58 -4.58 -6.83 -14.22
C LEU A 58 -5.57 -5.80 -14.77
N SER A 59 -6.60 -5.40 -14.01
CA SER A 59 -7.52 -4.34 -14.43
C SER A 59 -6.85 -2.96 -14.45
N ALA A 60 -5.97 -2.67 -13.49
CA ALA A 60 -5.18 -1.45 -13.45
C ALA A 60 -4.18 -1.43 -14.60
N VAL A 61 -3.50 -2.55 -14.84
CA VAL A 61 -2.56 -2.70 -15.96
C VAL A 61 -3.28 -2.50 -17.30
N ALA A 62 -4.49 -3.06 -17.46
CA ALA A 62 -5.28 -2.88 -18.67
C ALA A 62 -5.62 -1.41 -18.93
N VAL A 63 -5.94 -0.64 -17.89
CA VAL A 63 -6.15 0.82 -17.98
C VAL A 63 -4.85 1.53 -18.40
N GLY A 64 -3.73 1.22 -17.76
CA GLY A 64 -2.45 1.82 -18.10
C GLY A 64 -2.01 1.53 -19.53
N ARG A 65 -2.29 0.32 -20.05
CA ARG A 65 -1.95 -0.07 -21.43
C ARG A 65 -2.69 0.75 -22.50
N GLN A 66 -3.78 1.43 -22.12
CA GLN A 66 -4.50 2.33 -23.03
C GLN A 66 -3.82 3.71 -23.16
N TRP A 67 -2.84 4.02 -22.31
CA TRP A 67 -2.13 5.29 -22.35
C TRP A 67 -1.09 5.28 -23.48
N SER A 68 -1.10 6.32 -24.31
CA SER A 68 -0.27 6.43 -25.52
C SER A 68 0.92 7.38 -25.38
N ASP A 69 1.20 7.88 -24.17
CA ASP A 69 2.35 8.74 -23.91
C ASP A 69 3.65 7.94 -23.96
N GLY A 70 4.56 8.29 -24.88
CA GLY A 70 5.82 7.56 -25.08
C GLY A 70 6.78 7.59 -23.88
N ARG A 71 6.53 8.48 -22.90
CA ARG A 71 7.30 8.57 -21.64
C ARG A 71 6.79 7.59 -20.58
N PHE A 72 5.58 7.06 -20.76
CA PHE A 72 4.89 6.22 -19.80
C PHE A 72 5.07 4.74 -20.13
N GLN A 73 5.28 3.94 -19.09
CA GLN A 73 5.33 2.48 -19.18
C GLN A 73 4.58 1.88 -18.00
N ILE A 74 3.70 0.91 -18.26
CA ILE A 74 3.00 0.15 -17.23
C ILE A 74 3.52 -1.29 -17.17
N VAL A 75 3.71 -1.80 -15.96
CA VAL A 75 4.23 -3.15 -15.71
C VAL A 75 3.28 -3.90 -14.79
N HIS A 76 2.88 -5.10 -15.21
CA HIS A 76 2.17 -6.02 -14.33
C HIS A 76 3.17 -6.65 -13.36
N SER A 77 3.26 -6.12 -12.15
CA SER A 77 4.22 -6.55 -11.14
C SER A 77 3.86 -5.99 -9.77
N SER A 78 4.18 -6.75 -8.72
CA SER A 78 4.28 -6.20 -7.37
C SER A 78 5.33 -5.10 -7.32
N PHE A 79 5.07 -4.04 -6.56
CA PHE A 79 6.07 -3.03 -6.23
C PHE A 79 7.29 -3.64 -5.51
N ALA A 80 7.14 -4.79 -4.83
CA ALA A 80 8.26 -5.48 -4.20
C ALA A 80 9.32 -5.98 -5.19
N GLN A 81 9.00 -6.01 -6.49
CA GLN A 81 9.91 -6.34 -7.58
C GLN A 81 10.53 -5.09 -8.24
N LEU A 82 10.52 -3.94 -7.55
CA LEU A 82 11.06 -2.67 -8.05
C LEU A 82 12.44 -2.83 -8.72
N ALA A 83 13.39 -3.47 -8.02
CA ALA A 83 14.75 -3.64 -8.52
C ALA A 83 14.82 -4.45 -9.82
N GLU A 84 13.99 -5.50 -9.93
CA GLU A 84 13.88 -6.33 -11.13
C GLU A 84 13.34 -5.49 -12.30
N VAL A 85 12.21 -4.82 -12.07
CA VAL A 85 11.54 -3.99 -13.09
C VAL A 85 12.45 -2.88 -13.59
N LEU A 86 13.20 -2.23 -12.70
CA LEU A 86 14.18 -1.22 -13.07
C LEU A 86 15.33 -1.82 -13.90
N ARG A 87 15.85 -2.99 -13.50
CA ARG A 87 16.95 -3.67 -14.22
C ARG A 87 16.56 -4.06 -15.64
N GLU A 88 15.39 -4.68 -15.83
CA GLU A 88 14.86 -5.05 -17.16
C GLU A 88 14.71 -3.84 -18.11
N ARG A 89 14.59 -2.64 -17.53
CA ARG A 89 14.40 -1.37 -18.24
C ARG A 89 15.67 -0.57 -18.41
N ASP A 90 16.80 -1.15 -18.06
CA ASP A 90 18.14 -0.55 -18.00
C ASP A 90 18.15 0.77 -17.18
N VAL A 91 17.35 0.80 -16.10
CA VAL A 91 17.30 1.92 -15.18
C VAL A 91 18.02 1.52 -13.89
N ARG A 92 19.18 2.14 -13.65
CA ARG A 92 19.91 1.91 -12.39
C ARG A 92 19.38 2.76 -11.24
N LYS A 93 18.99 4.01 -11.54
CA LYS A 93 18.59 5.00 -10.54
C LYS A 93 17.43 5.85 -11.02
N VAL A 94 16.56 6.26 -10.10
CA VAL A 94 15.37 7.10 -10.34
C VAL A 94 15.39 8.37 -9.49
N ASP A 95 14.71 9.41 -9.97
CA ASP A 95 14.58 10.72 -9.34
C ASP A 95 13.44 10.75 -8.31
N GLY A 96 12.47 9.86 -8.41
CA GLY A 96 11.46 9.71 -7.36
C GLY A 96 10.67 8.41 -7.47
N ILE A 97 10.15 7.98 -6.32
CA ILE A 97 9.31 6.78 -6.17
C ILE A 97 8.10 7.17 -5.34
N LEU A 98 6.91 6.83 -5.81
CA LEU A 98 5.64 7.01 -5.13
C LEU A 98 4.96 5.67 -4.88
N PHE A 99 4.46 5.48 -3.65
CA PHE A 99 3.55 4.39 -3.30
C PHE A 99 2.30 4.96 -2.62
N ASP A 100 1.14 4.68 -3.20
CA ASP A 100 -0.19 4.89 -2.64
C ASP A 100 -0.75 3.52 -2.21
N LEU A 101 -0.51 3.15 -0.96
CA LEU A 101 -0.72 1.78 -0.47
C LEU A 101 -2.20 1.42 -0.34
N GLY A 102 -2.50 0.14 -0.14
CA GLY A 102 -3.86 -0.34 0.08
C GLY A 102 -4.64 -0.59 -1.21
N VAL A 103 -5.96 -0.40 -1.14
CA VAL A 103 -6.90 -0.88 -2.17
C VAL A 103 -7.43 0.25 -3.06
N SER A 104 -7.46 -0.02 -4.36
CA SER A 104 -8.01 0.92 -5.34
C SER A 104 -9.54 1.05 -5.21
N SER A 105 -10.14 2.10 -5.79
CA SER A 105 -11.61 2.23 -5.87
C SER A 105 -12.30 1.05 -6.53
N PRO A 106 -11.89 0.65 -7.72
CA PRO A 106 -12.40 -0.54 -8.40
C PRO A 106 -12.39 -1.81 -7.54
N GLN A 107 -11.32 -2.07 -6.78
CA GLN A 107 -11.25 -3.26 -5.92
C GLN A 107 -12.33 -3.29 -4.83
N LEU A 108 -12.75 -2.12 -4.34
CA LEU A 108 -13.79 -1.99 -3.31
C LEU A 108 -15.20 -1.85 -3.89
N ASP A 109 -15.32 -1.24 -5.08
CA ASP A 109 -16.60 -0.93 -5.71
C ASP A 109 -17.09 -2.10 -6.60
N GLU A 110 -16.17 -2.88 -7.15
CA GLU A 110 -16.47 -4.11 -7.89
C GLU A 110 -16.74 -5.25 -6.90
N ALA A 111 -18.01 -5.56 -6.69
CA ALA A 111 -18.45 -6.56 -5.71
C ALA A 111 -17.70 -7.89 -5.86
N SER A 112 -17.54 -8.40 -7.10
CA SER A 112 -16.88 -9.68 -7.41
C SER A 112 -15.48 -9.85 -6.83
N ARG A 113 -14.79 -8.76 -6.50
CA ARG A 113 -13.43 -8.79 -5.93
C ARG A 113 -13.41 -9.14 -4.44
N GLY A 114 -14.54 -9.03 -3.73
CA GLY A 114 -14.67 -9.51 -2.36
C GLY A 114 -13.93 -8.70 -1.28
N PHE A 115 -13.42 -7.50 -1.59
CA PHE A 115 -12.75 -6.62 -0.61
C PHE A 115 -13.71 -5.85 0.31
N SER A 116 -14.98 -5.76 -0.10
CA SER A 116 -15.99 -4.94 0.56
C SER A 116 -17.12 -5.81 1.09
N PHE A 117 -17.67 -5.39 2.23
CA PHE A 117 -18.89 -5.95 2.80
C PHE A 117 -20.15 -5.13 2.45
N ARG A 118 -20.03 -4.13 1.56
CA ARG A 118 -21.19 -3.36 1.07
C ARG A 118 -22.15 -4.21 0.26
N PHE A 119 -21.60 -5.14 -0.52
CA PHE A 119 -22.34 -6.10 -1.33
C PHE A 119 -21.88 -7.51 -0.95
N ASP A 120 -22.76 -8.49 -1.13
CA ASP A 120 -22.37 -9.88 -0.99
C ASP A 120 -21.75 -10.38 -2.28
N ALA A 121 -20.63 -11.06 -2.15
CA ALA A 121 -19.80 -11.47 -3.26
C ALA A 121 -18.90 -12.63 -2.86
N PRO A 122 -18.29 -13.32 -3.83
CA PRO A 122 -17.23 -14.29 -3.55
C PRO A 122 -16.14 -13.69 -2.66
N LEU A 123 -15.73 -14.45 -1.66
CA LEU A 123 -14.68 -14.06 -0.73
C LEU A 123 -13.29 -14.29 -1.38
N ASP A 124 -12.91 -13.40 -2.30
CA ASP A 124 -11.65 -13.47 -3.04
C ASP A 124 -10.52 -12.70 -2.33
N MET A 125 -10.61 -11.37 -2.28
CA MET A 125 -9.63 -10.46 -1.66
C MET A 125 -8.23 -10.43 -2.29
N ARG A 126 -7.99 -11.09 -3.42
CA ARG A 126 -6.70 -10.98 -4.13
C ARG A 126 -6.62 -9.69 -4.95
N MET A 127 -5.50 -8.97 -4.81
CA MET A 127 -5.13 -7.83 -5.65
C MET A 127 -4.68 -8.32 -7.03
N ASP A 128 -3.81 -9.33 -7.06
CA ASP A 128 -3.45 -10.08 -8.28
C ASP A 128 -4.37 -11.31 -8.44
N THR A 129 -5.18 -11.30 -9.50
CA THR A 129 -6.09 -12.41 -9.81
C THR A 129 -5.47 -13.46 -10.73
N SER A 130 -4.23 -13.24 -11.22
CA SER A 130 -3.52 -14.17 -12.11
C SER A 130 -3.00 -15.42 -11.39
N GLY A 131 -2.93 -15.40 -10.05
CA GLY A 131 -2.46 -16.51 -9.25
C GLY A 131 -2.89 -16.44 -7.78
N GLY A 132 -2.27 -17.28 -6.95
CA GLY A 132 -2.50 -17.29 -5.50
C GLY A 132 -3.78 -17.97 -5.05
N MET A 133 -4.02 -17.91 -3.74
CA MET A 133 -5.16 -18.52 -3.06
C MET A 133 -6.17 -17.43 -2.68
N THR A 134 -7.45 -17.66 -2.93
CA THR A 134 -8.50 -16.74 -2.47
C THR A 134 -8.63 -16.77 -0.94
N ALA A 135 -9.20 -15.72 -0.36
CA ALA A 135 -9.54 -15.69 1.06
C ALA A 135 -10.44 -16.87 1.45
N ALA A 136 -11.44 -17.24 0.64
CA ALA A 136 -12.28 -18.42 0.87
C ALA A 136 -11.45 -19.71 0.95
N GLN A 137 -10.59 -19.96 -0.05
CA GLN A 137 -9.75 -21.16 -0.11
C GLN A 137 -8.74 -21.23 1.05
N TRP A 138 -8.23 -20.08 1.48
CA TRP A 138 -7.34 -20.00 2.64
C TRP A 138 -8.09 -20.28 3.94
N LEU A 139 -9.27 -19.68 4.12
CA LEU A 139 -10.12 -19.92 5.28
C LEU A 139 -10.61 -21.38 5.38
N GLU A 140 -10.64 -22.15 4.29
CA GLU A 140 -10.92 -23.59 4.34
C GLU A 140 -9.80 -24.39 5.01
N LYS A 141 -8.54 -23.95 4.88
CA LYS A 141 -7.36 -24.76 5.21
C LYS A 141 -6.61 -24.30 6.46
N VAL A 142 -6.63 -23.00 6.75
CA VAL A 142 -5.83 -22.40 7.82
C VAL A 142 -6.16 -22.99 9.19
N ASP A 143 -5.20 -23.27 10.07
CA ASP A 143 -5.54 -23.71 11.43
C ASP A 143 -6.08 -22.57 12.30
N GLU A 144 -6.75 -22.92 13.40
CA GLU A 144 -7.38 -21.92 14.30
C GLU A 144 -6.34 -20.96 14.91
N THR A 145 -5.18 -21.50 15.31
CA THR A 145 -4.14 -20.71 15.98
C THR A 145 -3.57 -19.67 15.04
N PHE A 146 -3.16 -20.08 13.85
CA PHE A 146 -2.60 -19.19 12.86
C PHE A 146 -3.63 -18.16 12.35
N LEU A 147 -4.90 -18.55 12.17
CA LEU A 147 -5.96 -17.61 11.83
C LEU A 147 -6.13 -16.54 12.93
N ALA A 148 -6.08 -16.92 14.21
CA ALA A 148 -6.14 -15.99 15.32
C ALA A 148 -4.92 -15.05 15.34
N GLU A 149 -3.74 -15.52 14.97
CA GLU A 149 -2.52 -14.70 14.85
C GLU A 149 -2.69 -13.66 13.75
N VAL A 150 -3.11 -14.06 12.55
CA VAL A 150 -3.36 -13.14 11.44
C VAL A 150 -4.37 -12.06 11.83
N ILE A 151 -5.51 -12.43 12.41
CA ILE A 151 -6.56 -11.47 12.79
C ILE A 151 -6.05 -10.50 13.88
N ARG A 152 -5.27 -11.00 14.84
CA ARG A 152 -4.71 -10.18 15.91
C ARG A 152 -3.65 -9.21 15.37
N ASP A 153 -2.69 -9.71 14.61
CA ASP A 153 -1.48 -8.97 14.26
C ASP A 153 -1.72 -8.04 13.07
N TYR A 154 -2.55 -8.44 12.09
CA TYR A 154 -2.87 -7.63 10.91
C TYR A 154 -4.18 -6.84 11.03
N GLY A 155 -5.10 -7.28 11.90
CA GLY A 155 -6.36 -6.58 12.17
C GLY A 155 -6.34 -5.71 13.40
N GLU A 156 -5.35 -5.86 14.28
CA GLU A 156 -5.33 -5.26 15.62
C GLU A 156 -6.66 -5.55 16.38
N GLU A 157 -7.21 -6.76 16.22
CA GLU A 157 -8.52 -7.17 16.73
C GLU A 157 -8.41 -7.95 18.05
N ARG A 158 -9.07 -7.43 19.10
CA ARG A 158 -9.07 -8.03 20.45
C ARG A 158 -9.82 -9.36 20.52
N PHE A 159 -10.82 -9.54 19.66
CA PHE A 159 -11.63 -10.76 19.59
C PHE A 159 -11.03 -11.81 18.64
N ALA A 160 -9.77 -11.67 18.23
CA ALA A 160 -9.13 -12.52 17.23
C ALA A 160 -9.28 -14.03 17.52
N LYS A 161 -9.05 -14.46 18.77
CA LYS A 161 -9.20 -15.87 19.17
C LYS A 161 -10.64 -16.36 19.02
N GLN A 162 -11.61 -15.56 19.46
CA GLN A 162 -13.03 -15.91 19.37
C GLN A 162 -13.49 -15.96 17.91
N ILE A 163 -13.04 -15.00 17.09
CA ILE A 163 -13.38 -14.93 15.66
C ILE A 163 -12.80 -16.15 14.93
N ALA A 164 -11.53 -16.47 15.16
CA ALA A 164 -10.88 -17.63 14.56
C ALA A 164 -11.61 -18.93 14.92
N ARG A 165 -11.92 -19.13 16.21
CA ARG A 165 -12.70 -20.28 16.67
C ARG A 165 -14.07 -20.36 16.01
N ALA A 166 -14.77 -19.23 15.88
CA ALA A 166 -16.07 -19.16 15.22
C ALA A 166 -15.97 -19.53 13.72
N ILE A 167 -14.95 -19.04 13.03
CA ILE A 167 -14.65 -19.36 11.62
C ILE A 167 -14.38 -20.86 11.45
N VAL A 168 -13.49 -21.43 12.26
CA VAL A 168 -13.13 -22.85 12.18
C VAL A 168 -14.31 -23.76 12.52
N ALA A 169 -15.12 -23.40 13.52
CA ALA A 169 -16.33 -24.15 13.85
C ALA A 169 -17.38 -24.06 12.73
N ALA A 170 -17.58 -22.88 12.14
CA ALA A 170 -18.55 -22.68 11.07
C ALA A 170 -18.16 -23.44 9.79
N ARG A 171 -16.89 -23.35 9.36
CA ARG A 171 -16.42 -24.01 8.13
C ARG A 171 -16.49 -25.54 8.21
N ALA A 172 -16.40 -26.12 9.40
CA ALA A 172 -16.55 -27.57 9.61
C ALA A 172 -17.97 -28.08 9.30
N ILE A 173 -18.97 -27.19 9.37
CA ILE A 173 -20.37 -27.48 9.05
C ILE A 173 -20.68 -27.10 7.60
N LYS A 174 -20.31 -25.87 7.21
CA LYS A 174 -20.55 -25.33 5.87
C LYS A 174 -19.40 -24.39 5.46
N PRO A 175 -18.81 -24.57 4.26
CA PRO A 175 -17.79 -23.66 3.76
C PRO A 175 -18.23 -22.19 3.72
N ILE A 176 -17.27 -21.28 3.96
CA ILE A 176 -17.47 -19.83 3.94
C ILE A 176 -16.96 -19.31 2.59
N HIS A 177 -17.88 -19.06 1.66
CA HIS A 177 -17.55 -18.67 0.29
C HIS A 177 -17.84 -17.19 0.00
N THR A 178 -18.62 -16.50 0.84
CA THR A 178 -19.05 -15.13 0.54
C THR A 178 -18.71 -14.12 1.64
N THR A 179 -18.58 -12.86 1.24
CA THR A 179 -18.31 -11.75 2.15
C THR A 179 -19.40 -11.61 3.22
N ARG A 180 -20.69 -11.77 2.88
CA ARG A 180 -21.79 -11.68 3.86
C ARG A 180 -21.71 -12.77 4.92
N GLN A 181 -21.39 -14.01 4.54
CA GLN A 181 -21.24 -15.11 5.49
C GLN A 181 -20.16 -14.81 6.53
N LEU A 182 -19.01 -14.28 6.08
CA LEU A 182 -17.93 -13.88 6.97
C LEU A 182 -18.36 -12.71 7.89
N VAL A 183 -19.02 -11.69 7.34
CA VAL A 183 -19.51 -10.53 8.11
C VAL A 183 -20.49 -10.93 9.20
N GLU A 184 -21.47 -11.77 8.88
CA GLU A 184 -22.47 -12.24 9.85
C GLU A 184 -21.81 -13.05 10.98
N LEU A 185 -20.84 -13.90 10.64
CA LEU A 185 -20.12 -14.71 11.62
C LEU A 185 -19.28 -13.86 12.56
N VAL A 186 -18.52 -12.91 12.02
CA VAL A 186 -17.73 -11.96 12.82
C VAL A 186 -18.65 -11.08 13.66
N GLY A 187 -19.77 -10.62 13.10
CA GLY A 187 -20.76 -9.78 13.77
C GLY A 187 -21.42 -10.45 14.98
N LYS A 188 -21.61 -11.78 14.96
CA LYS A 188 -22.09 -12.56 16.11
C LYS A 188 -21.04 -12.72 17.22
N THR A 189 -19.76 -12.53 16.88
CA THR A 189 -18.64 -12.80 17.78
C THR A 189 -18.12 -11.53 18.47
N VAL A 190 -18.06 -10.42 17.74
CA VAL A 190 -17.55 -9.13 18.23
C VAL A 190 -18.61 -8.43 19.08
N ARG A 191 -18.38 -8.37 20.40
CA ARG A 191 -19.35 -7.81 21.37
C ARG A 191 -19.26 -6.29 21.53
N THR A 192 -18.10 -5.71 21.23
CA THR A 192 -17.84 -4.27 21.42
C THR A 192 -17.01 -3.74 20.25
N ARG A 193 -17.35 -2.55 19.73
CA ARG A 193 -16.71 -1.94 18.55
C ARG A 193 -16.71 -0.42 18.62
N GLU A 194 -15.92 0.21 17.76
CA GLU A 194 -15.98 1.66 17.55
C GLU A 194 -17.34 2.04 16.94
N ALA A 195 -17.92 3.15 17.42
CA ALA A 195 -19.21 3.62 16.94
C ALA A 195 -19.14 3.92 15.43
N GLY A 196 -20.11 3.39 14.68
CA GLY A 196 -20.17 3.55 13.22
C GLY A 196 -19.26 2.63 12.40
N GLN A 197 -18.41 1.80 13.02
CA GLN A 197 -17.58 0.82 12.30
C GLN A 197 -18.31 -0.53 12.17
N ASN A 198 -18.17 -1.20 11.03
CA ASN A 198 -18.61 -2.58 10.86
C ASN A 198 -17.70 -3.51 11.70
N PRO A 199 -18.24 -4.43 12.50
CA PRO A 199 -17.44 -5.33 13.33
C PRO A 199 -16.48 -6.21 12.51
N ALA A 200 -16.76 -6.44 11.24
CA ALA A 200 -15.92 -7.23 10.35
C ALA A 200 -14.76 -6.43 9.71
N THR A 201 -14.70 -5.09 9.85
CA THR A 201 -13.67 -4.26 9.19
C THR A 201 -12.25 -4.72 9.50
N ARG A 202 -11.93 -4.97 10.79
CA ARG A 202 -10.59 -5.39 11.21
C ARG A 202 -10.24 -6.80 10.72
N THR A 203 -11.21 -7.71 10.71
CA THR A 203 -11.02 -9.07 10.18
C THR A 203 -10.81 -9.04 8.66
N PHE A 204 -11.60 -8.26 7.91
CA PHE A 204 -11.40 -8.10 6.47
C PHE A 204 -10.03 -7.50 6.15
N GLN A 205 -9.61 -6.48 6.89
CA GLN A 205 -8.27 -5.90 6.77
C GLN A 205 -7.19 -6.95 7.02
N ALA A 206 -7.30 -7.73 8.11
CA ALA A 206 -6.30 -8.75 8.44
C ALA A 206 -6.14 -9.80 7.35
N ILE A 207 -7.25 -10.34 6.86
CA ILE A 207 -7.27 -11.36 5.81
C ILE A 207 -6.71 -10.77 4.52
N ARG A 208 -7.13 -9.56 4.15
CA ARG A 208 -6.61 -8.87 2.95
C ARG A 208 -5.10 -8.70 3.01
N ILE A 209 -4.59 -8.17 4.12
CA ILE A 209 -3.15 -7.98 4.35
C ILE A 209 -2.40 -9.30 4.19
N TYR A 210 -2.91 -10.37 4.80
CA TYR A 210 -2.29 -11.69 4.72
C TYR A 210 -2.30 -12.27 3.30
N ILE A 211 -3.45 -12.26 2.64
CA ILE A 211 -3.63 -12.84 1.30
C ILE A 211 -2.72 -12.16 0.28
N ASN A 212 -2.54 -10.84 0.40
CA ASN A 212 -1.74 -10.05 -0.52
C ASN A 212 -0.31 -9.79 -0.03
N ARG A 213 0.08 -10.32 1.15
CA ARG A 213 1.41 -10.13 1.75
C ARG A 213 1.82 -8.66 1.84
N GLU A 214 0.86 -7.77 2.12
CA GLU A 214 1.01 -6.32 1.92
C GLU A 214 2.18 -5.75 2.74
N LEU A 215 2.31 -6.19 3.99
CA LEU A 215 3.36 -5.68 4.90
C LEU A 215 4.72 -6.26 4.58
N GLU A 216 4.77 -7.52 4.17
CA GLU A 216 6.00 -8.21 3.77
C GLU A 216 6.56 -7.62 2.47
N GLU A 217 5.69 -7.32 1.51
CA GLU A 217 6.06 -6.64 0.27
C GLU A 217 6.56 -5.21 0.53
N LEU A 218 5.88 -4.47 1.41
CA LEU A 218 6.31 -3.12 1.81
C LEU A 218 7.69 -3.15 2.48
N ALA A 219 7.89 -4.07 3.43
CA ALA A 219 9.18 -4.23 4.10
C ALA A 219 10.31 -4.61 3.14
N ARG A 220 10.00 -5.38 2.08
CA ARG A 220 10.96 -5.78 1.05
C ARG A 220 11.32 -4.63 0.10
N VAL A 221 10.36 -3.80 -0.29
CA VAL A 221 10.61 -2.74 -1.31
C VAL A 221 11.35 -1.53 -0.75
N LEU A 222 11.17 -1.22 0.54
CA LEU A 222 11.76 -0.02 1.15
C LEU A 222 13.30 0.05 1.02
N PRO A 223 14.07 -1.03 1.29
CA PRO A 223 15.49 -1.11 0.97
C PRO A 223 15.84 -0.86 -0.50
N GLU A 224 15.05 -1.42 -1.42
CA GLU A 224 15.26 -1.25 -2.86
C GLU A 224 15.05 0.21 -3.28
N CYS A 225 14.09 0.91 -2.65
CA CYS A 225 13.87 2.33 -2.92
C CYS A 225 15.11 3.17 -2.60
N VAL A 226 15.71 2.96 -1.42
CA VAL A 226 16.93 3.69 -1.03
C VAL A 226 18.10 3.35 -1.95
N THR A 227 18.20 2.09 -2.34
CA THR A 227 19.22 1.59 -3.26
C THR A 227 19.07 2.18 -4.66
N HIS A 228 17.86 2.41 -5.14
CA HIS A 228 17.61 2.89 -6.50
C HIS A 228 17.31 4.39 -6.60
N LEU A 229 17.16 5.13 -5.51
CA LEU A 229 17.06 6.59 -5.60
C LEU A 229 18.42 7.24 -5.92
N LYS A 230 18.39 8.23 -6.82
CA LYS A 230 19.48 9.20 -7.00
C LYS A 230 19.59 10.08 -5.76
N THR A 231 20.77 10.63 -5.49
CA THR A 231 20.93 11.70 -4.50
C THR A 231 19.98 12.87 -4.83
N GLY A 232 19.28 13.36 -3.81
CA GLY A 232 18.22 14.36 -3.93
C GLY A 232 16.88 13.80 -4.44
N GLY A 233 16.80 12.52 -4.79
CA GLY A 233 15.57 11.86 -5.22
C GLY A 233 14.61 11.62 -4.07
N ARG A 234 13.30 11.57 -4.36
CA ARG A 234 12.22 11.55 -3.35
C ARG A 234 11.56 10.17 -3.23
N LEU A 235 11.38 9.70 -2.01
CA LEU A 235 10.46 8.60 -1.68
C LEU A 235 9.20 9.19 -1.05
N VAL A 236 8.05 9.01 -1.69
CA VAL A 236 6.74 9.44 -1.19
C VAL A 236 5.89 8.20 -0.94
N VAL A 237 5.40 8.03 0.28
CA VAL A 237 4.56 6.88 0.65
C VAL A 237 3.30 7.38 1.34
N ILE A 238 2.14 6.96 0.84
CA ILE A 238 0.82 7.19 1.42
C ILE A 238 0.34 5.86 2.01
N SER A 239 0.07 5.84 3.30
CA SER A 239 -0.42 4.67 4.03
C SER A 239 -1.86 4.90 4.49
N PHE A 240 -2.68 3.85 4.54
CA PHE A 240 -4.10 3.95 4.93
C PHE A 240 -4.42 3.30 6.26
N HIS A 241 -3.46 2.57 6.85
CA HIS A 241 -3.60 2.03 8.19
C HIS A 241 -2.32 2.13 9.02
N SER A 242 -2.48 1.91 10.33
CA SER A 242 -1.44 2.03 11.35
C SER A 242 -0.23 1.14 11.09
N LEU A 243 -0.45 -0.09 10.63
CA LEU A 243 0.63 -1.06 10.40
C LEU A 243 1.58 -0.61 9.27
N GLU A 244 1.04 -0.20 8.12
CA GLU A 244 1.82 0.37 7.01
C GLU A 244 2.59 1.62 7.46
N ASP A 245 1.89 2.60 8.05
CA ASP A 245 2.51 3.86 8.50
C ASP A 245 3.65 3.59 9.48
N ARG A 246 3.50 2.60 10.36
CA ARG A 246 4.53 2.23 11.34
C ARG A 246 5.78 1.70 10.65
N ILE A 247 5.64 0.81 9.67
CA ILE A 247 6.77 0.25 8.91
C ILE A 247 7.50 1.38 8.17
N VAL A 248 6.76 2.21 7.42
CA VAL A 248 7.35 3.34 6.68
C VAL A 248 8.05 4.31 7.62
N LYS A 249 7.39 4.72 8.71
CA LYS A 249 7.93 5.65 9.70
C LYS A 249 9.23 5.13 10.32
N GLN A 250 9.22 3.88 10.74
CA GLN A 250 10.36 3.27 11.42
C GLN A 250 11.53 3.16 10.45
N TYR A 251 11.29 2.62 9.26
CA TYR A 251 12.32 2.48 8.23
C TYR A 251 12.94 3.82 7.83
N MET A 252 12.11 4.81 7.49
CA MET A 252 12.61 6.14 7.11
C MET A 252 13.39 6.81 8.24
N ARG A 253 12.98 6.62 9.50
CA ARG A 253 13.69 7.15 10.67
C ARG A 253 15.05 6.46 10.86
N GLU A 254 15.09 5.14 10.80
CA GLU A 254 16.33 4.36 10.91
C GLU A 254 17.33 4.77 9.83
N MET A 255 16.88 4.90 8.58
CA MET A 255 17.72 5.37 7.47
C MET A 255 18.13 6.84 7.57
N ALA A 256 17.40 7.66 8.32
CA ALA A 256 17.77 9.05 8.57
C ALA A 256 18.72 9.23 9.76
N GLU A 257 18.61 8.39 10.79
CA GLU A 257 19.51 8.40 11.95
C GLU A 257 20.91 7.86 11.61
N GLY A 258 21.02 6.95 10.64
CA GLY A 258 22.29 6.28 10.31
C GLY A 258 22.68 5.22 11.35
N ASP A 259 23.90 4.69 11.24
CA ASP A 259 24.38 3.66 12.18
C ASP A 259 24.50 4.22 13.59
N LYS A 260 23.86 3.52 14.56
CA LYS A 260 23.89 3.92 15.96
C LYS A 260 25.24 3.60 16.57
N LEU A 261 26.04 4.64 16.76
CA LEU A 261 27.32 4.53 17.45
C LEU A 261 27.13 4.14 18.93
N PRO A 262 28.04 3.33 19.51
CA PRO A 262 27.97 2.97 20.92
C PRO A 262 28.02 4.22 21.82
N ARG A 263 27.18 4.24 22.86
CA ARG A 263 27.16 5.34 23.82
C ARG A 263 28.52 5.43 24.54
N LYS A 264 29.06 6.65 24.67
CA LYS A 264 30.32 7.00 25.36
C LYS A 264 31.63 6.71 24.60
N VAL A 265 31.58 6.49 23.28
CA VAL A 265 32.81 6.48 22.46
C VAL A 265 33.06 7.92 21.94
N PRO A 266 34.25 8.51 22.15
CA PRO A 266 34.58 9.80 21.60
C PRO A 266 34.84 9.66 20.10
N ILE A 267 33.88 10.11 19.29
CA ILE A 267 33.92 10.01 17.83
C ILE A 267 33.80 11.44 17.28
N ARG A 268 34.58 11.78 16.25
CA ARG A 268 34.50 13.12 15.64
C ARG A 268 33.17 13.27 14.92
N ALA A 269 32.64 14.50 14.87
CA ALA A 269 31.39 14.77 14.15
C ALA A 269 31.45 14.34 12.67
N SER A 270 32.64 14.40 12.05
CA SER A 270 32.91 13.94 10.68
C SER A 270 32.92 12.42 10.51
N GLU A 271 33.01 11.67 11.60
CA GLU A 271 33.05 10.19 11.63
C GLU A 271 31.70 9.59 12.02
N VAL A 272 30.69 10.43 12.30
CA VAL A 272 29.32 9.98 12.57
C VAL A 272 28.70 9.50 11.26
N PRO A 273 28.32 8.21 11.16
CA PRO A 273 27.65 7.66 9.99
C PRO A 273 26.42 8.50 9.66
N GLN A 274 26.42 9.09 8.46
CA GLN A 274 25.32 9.94 8.04
C GLN A 274 24.17 9.07 7.52
N GLY A 275 22.93 9.48 7.81
CA GLY A 275 21.74 8.82 7.31
C GLY A 275 21.70 8.78 5.78
N LYS A 276 21.26 7.66 5.22
CA LYS A 276 21.00 7.50 3.78
C LYS A 276 19.77 8.29 3.31
N LEU A 277 18.89 8.66 4.23
CA LEU A 277 17.71 9.48 3.96
C LEU A 277 17.69 10.76 4.79
N LYS A 278 17.04 11.80 4.27
CA LYS A 278 16.66 13.02 4.99
C LYS A 278 15.12 13.05 5.06
N LEU A 279 14.55 13.15 6.26
CA LEU A 279 13.10 13.27 6.42
C LEU A 279 12.62 14.65 5.97
N ILE A 280 11.52 14.69 5.23
CA ILE A 280 11.03 15.91 4.61
C ILE A 280 9.72 16.29 5.28
N GLY A 281 9.80 17.32 6.11
CA GLY A 281 8.66 17.79 6.91
C GLY A 281 8.19 16.75 7.92
N ARG A 282 6.95 16.93 8.38
CA ARG A 282 6.23 15.98 9.23
C ARG A 282 5.29 15.15 8.36
N ALA A 283 4.75 14.07 8.91
CA ALA A 283 3.72 13.30 8.22
C ALA A 283 2.53 14.21 7.89
N LEU A 284 2.06 14.15 6.64
CA LEU A 284 0.89 14.90 6.17
C LEU A 284 -0.35 14.01 6.23
N ARG A 285 -1.50 14.64 6.43
CA ARG A 285 -2.82 14.00 6.42
C ARG A 285 -3.71 14.76 5.46
N ALA A 286 -4.71 14.08 4.90
CA ALA A 286 -5.73 14.71 4.08
C ALA A 286 -6.47 15.80 4.86
N GLY A 287 -6.73 16.92 4.21
CA GLY A 287 -7.47 18.04 4.79
C GLY A 287 -8.97 17.74 4.94
N GLU A 288 -9.68 18.50 5.77
CA GLU A 288 -11.12 18.28 6.02
C GLU A 288 -11.99 18.40 4.77
N ALA A 289 -11.59 19.21 3.79
CA ALA A 289 -12.29 19.32 2.51
C ALA A 289 -12.21 18.01 1.72
N GLU A 290 -11.02 17.42 1.62
CA GLU A 290 -10.80 16.15 0.92
C GLU A 290 -11.47 14.98 1.66
N VAL A 291 -11.40 14.94 2.99
CA VAL A 291 -12.04 13.88 3.78
C VAL A 291 -13.57 13.88 3.61
N ARG A 292 -14.18 15.06 3.41
CA ARG A 292 -15.63 15.19 3.16
C ARG A 292 -16.05 14.65 1.80
N THR A 293 -15.21 14.83 0.77
CA THR A 293 -15.49 14.37 -0.59
C THR A 293 -14.99 12.95 -0.85
N ASN A 294 -13.99 12.50 -0.09
CA ASN A 294 -13.37 11.19 -0.20
C ASN A 294 -13.13 10.60 1.21
N LEU A 295 -14.08 9.79 1.67
CA LEU A 295 -13.98 9.11 2.98
C LEU A 295 -12.72 8.24 3.14
N ARG A 296 -12.08 7.82 2.04
CA ARG A 296 -10.84 7.02 2.08
C ARG A 296 -9.64 7.84 2.54
N ALA A 297 -9.65 9.13 2.25
CA ALA A 297 -8.59 10.05 2.64
C ALA A 297 -8.50 10.22 4.17
N ARG A 298 -9.57 9.90 4.91
CA ARG A 298 -9.65 10.04 6.38
C ARG A 298 -8.47 9.42 7.13
N SER A 299 -8.03 8.24 6.70
CA SER A 299 -6.96 7.48 7.37
C SER A 299 -5.61 7.63 6.67
N ALA A 300 -5.54 8.40 5.58
CA ALA A 300 -4.33 8.56 4.80
C ALA A 300 -3.26 9.33 5.58
N VAL A 301 -2.05 8.80 5.57
CA VAL A 301 -0.86 9.42 6.13
C VAL A 301 0.24 9.37 5.09
N MET A 302 0.70 10.54 4.65
CA MET A 302 1.80 10.65 3.71
C MET A 302 3.12 10.94 4.43
N ARG A 303 4.16 10.22 4.05
CA ARG A 303 5.53 10.44 4.50
C ARG A 303 6.46 10.62 3.32
N VAL A 304 7.42 11.53 3.49
CA VAL A 304 8.35 11.91 2.43
C VAL A 304 9.77 11.85 2.97
N ALA A 305 10.66 11.23 2.20
CA ALA A 305 12.09 11.22 2.45
C ALA A 305 12.86 11.58 1.18
N GLU A 306 14.05 12.16 1.33
CA GLU A 306 14.98 12.47 0.25
C GLU A 306 16.24 11.62 0.41
N ARG A 307 16.75 11.04 -0.68
CA ARG A 307 18.02 10.33 -0.67
C ARG A 307 19.16 11.32 -0.44
N SER A 308 19.95 11.08 0.62
CA SER A 308 21.14 11.87 0.89
C SER A 308 22.24 11.62 -0.14
N ASP A 309 23.24 12.48 -0.09
CA ASP A 309 24.52 12.43 -0.82
C ASP A 309 25.50 11.40 -0.25
N VAL A 310 25.12 10.72 0.83
CA VAL A 310 25.95 9.74 1.54
C VAL A 310 25.83 8.39 0.83
N ALA A 311 26.97 7.80 0.46
CA ALA A 311 27.07 6.50 -0.20
C ALA A 311 26.40 5.38 0.62
#